data_AF-A0A3N7G7A3-F1
#
_entry.id   AF-A0A3N7G7A3-F1
#
_cell.length_a   1.000
_cell.length_b   1.000
_cell.length_c   1.000
_cell.angle_alpha   90.00
_cell.angle_beta   90.00
_cell.angle_gamma   90.00
#
_symmetry.space_group_name_H-M   'P 1'
#
loop_
_entity.id
_entity.type
_entity.pdbx_description
1 polymer ?
#
loop_
_entity_poly.entity_id
_entity_poly.type
_entity_poly.pdbx_seq_one_letter_code
_entity_poly.pdbx_strand_id
1 'polypeptide(L)'
;MMEDPSSKEEITRVLKVLEALKQASHELQTLPSTNLTESNSPAIKALLELETESDTILSKDPYLSTLSQHLTKLKSLVDTLQKCCDHGLRSFLTRRVLIQSISRVAGSIGSEIQAWIDRKSIESLIKGLNEPLQTEEDDLVSLLSQFEDRVSQGFNPLIRFNKDVFAGQVLMGPLIHALVSMASWGSMKVLCSLIKSIKSPLVDEIESNGEIPKIISFLDYKDLHWRVVAMDCILEIGYFGRKEAIEAMLREGLIKKLMELQRSELGEDLIDMGMFDDEKERGKGEKKFSESHPFASCVARFAVQLEVGEGLRQRERRAFKQEILKRVREACVSDAEAATVIAEVLWGSSP
;
A
#
# COMPACT_ATOMS: atom_id res chain seq x y z
N MET A 1 14.76 -4.79 -26.59
CA MET A 1 16.24 -4.72 -26.53
C MET A 1 16.66 -5.47 -25.28
N MET A 2 17.52 -6.48 -25.38
CA MET A 2 17.97 -7.26 -24.22
C MET A 2 18.69 -6.33 -23.23
N GLU A 3 18.24 -6.30 -21.98
CA GLU A 3 19.05 -5.72 -20.90
C GLU A 3 20.36 -6.50 -20.82
N ASP A 4 21.48 -5.76 -20.84
CA ASP A 4 22.80 -6.31 -20.66
C ASP A 4 22.88 -7.03 -19.29
N PRO A 5 23.20 -8.33 -19.22
CA PRO A 5 23.30 -9.09 -17.97
C PRO A 5 24.25 -8.43 -16.95
N SER A 6 25.20 -7.61 -17.42
CA SER A 6 26.09 -6.82 -16.56
C SER A 6 25.33 -5.80 -15.68
N SER A 7 24.19 -5.27 -16.13
CA SER A 7 23.46 -4.21 -15.41
C SER A 7 22.67 -4.74 -14.21
N LYS A 8 22.06 -5.93 -14.32
CA LYS A 8 21.34 -6.59 -13.22
C LYS A 8 22.28 -6.98 -12.08
N GLU A 9 23.49 -7.45 -12.42
CA GLU A 9 24.49 -7.81 -11.42
C GLU A 9 25.03 -6.59 -10.68
N GLU A 10 25.25 -5.47 -11.38
CA GLU A 10 25.69 -4.20 -10.78
C GLU A 10 24.61 -3.64 -9.84
N ILE A 11 23.34 -3.61 -10.24
CA ILE A 11 22.20 -3.19 -9.39
C ILE A 11 22.09 -4.05 -8.12
N THR A 12 22.26 -5.37 -8.24
CA THR A 12 22.20 -6.28 -7.09
C THR A 12 23.34 -6.01 -6.09
N ARG A 13 24.53 -5.68 -6.59
CA ARG A 13 25.68 -5.29 -5.75
C ARG A 13 25.42 -3.95 -5.06
N VAL A 14 24.91 -2.96 -5.79
CA VAL A 14 24.55 -1.64 -5.23
C VAL A 14 23.53 -1.79 -4.09
N LEU A 15 22.48 -2.58 -4.29
CA LEU A 15 21.45 -2.82 -3.27
C LEU A 15 22.02 -3.42 -1.98
N LYS A 16 22.90 -4.43 -2.08
CA LYS A 16 23.54 -5.04 -0.90
C LYS A 16 24.38 -4.03 -0.11
N VAL A 17 25.14 -3.19 -0.81
CA VAL A 17 25.96 -2.15 -0.18
C VAL A 17 25.08 -1.10 0.50
N LEU A 18 24.00 -0.66 -0.16
CA LEU A 18 23.05 0.30 0.39
C LEU A 18 22.27 -0.25 1.59
N GLU A 19 21.88 -1.53 1.58
CA GLU A 19 21.24 -2.17 2.73
C GLU A 19 22.18 -2.26 3.93
N ALA A 20 23.45 -2.61 3.70
CA ALA A 20 24.47 -2.62 4.75
C ALA A 20 24.71 -1.21 5.33
N LEU A 21 24.78 -0.19 4.46
CA LEU A 21 24.89 1.21 4.89
C LEU A 21 23.66 1.66 5.69
N LYS A 22 22.46 1.29 5.27
CA LYS A 22 21.20 1.60 5.97
C LYS A 22 21.18 0.95 7.37
N GLN A 23 21.58 -0.31 7.47
CA GLN A 23 21.64 -1.04 8.74
C GLN A 23 22.65 -0.42 9.70
N ALA A 24 23.87 -0.15 9.22
CA ALA A 24 24.90 0.48 10.03
C ALA A 24 24.52 1.91 10.47
N SER A 25 23.81 2.65 9.62
CA SER A 25 23.23 3.95 9.98
C SER A 25 22.16 3.85 11.07
N HIS A 26 21.28 2.86 10.99
CA HIS A 26 20.26 2.62 12.02
C HIS A 26 20.89 2.26 13.37
N GLU A 27 21.89 1.39 13.36
CA GLU A 27 22.68 1.04 14.55
C GLU A 27 23.29 2.30 15.18
N LEU A 28 23.85 3.20 14.37
CA LEU A 28 24.40 4.48 14.83
C LEU A 28 23.37 5.40 15.51
N GLN A 29 22.11 5.33 15.09
CA GLN A 29 21.02 6.13 15.67
C GLN A 29 20.53 5.55 17.01
N THR A 30 20.52 4.23 17.14
CA THR A 30 20.03 3.53 18.34
C THR A 30 21.06 3.41 19.47
N LEU A 31 22.34 3.70 19.19
CA LEU A 31 23.41 3.59 20.18
C LEU A 31 23.26 4.65 21.31
N PRO A 32 23.30 4.24 22.59
CA PRO A 32 23.34 5.17 23.72
C PRO A 32 24.56 6.08 23.61
N SER A 33 24.40 7.38 23.91
CA SER A 33 25.46 8.40 23.82
C SER A 33 26.72 8.08 24.64
N THR A 34 26.64 7.15 25.60
CA THR A 34 27.76 6.66 26.40
C THR A 34 28.64 5.65 25.67
N ASN A 35 28.10 4.86 24.74
CA ASN A 35 28.81 3.76 24.07
C ASN A 35 29.59 4.18 22.83
N LEU A 36 29.33 5.39 22.31
CA LEU A 36 30.12 6.02 21.24
C LEU A 36 31.46 6.58 21.74
N THR A 37 31.73 6.48 23.04
CA THR A 37 32.94 7.06 23.64
C THR A 37 34.18 6.17 23.53
N GLU A 38 34.00 4.88 23.29
CA GLU A 38 35.05 4.01 22.79
C GLU A 38 35.18 4.29 21.29
N SER A 39 36.35 4.77 20.85
CA SER A 39 36.66 5.21 19.48
C SER A 39 36.55 4.13 18.40
N ASN A 40 35.88 3.00 18.69
CA ASN A 40 35.83 1.76 17.93
C ASN A 40 34.40 1.22 17.75
N SER A 41 33.36 2.07 17.74
CA SER A 41 32.02 1.57 17.43
C SER A 41 32.04 0.85 16.07
N PRO A 42 31.68 -0.46 16.02
CA PRO A 42 31.76 -1.26 14.81
C PRO A 42 30.90 -0.69 13.67
N ALA A 43 29.80 -0.03 14.00
CA ALA A 43 28.93 0.66 13.04
C ALA A 43 29.64 1.83 12.32
N ILE A 44 30.51 2.59 13.02
CA ILE A 44 31.28 3.69 12.42
C ILE A 44 32.33 3.14 11.44
N LYS A 45 33.02 2.06 11.81
CA LYS A 45 34.00 1.41 10.92
C LYS A 45 33.32 0.81 9.69
N ALA A 46 32.20 0.11 9.87
CA ALA A 46 31.43 -0.44 8.76
C ALA A 46 30.95 0.67 7.80
N LEU A 47 30.46 1.81 8.31
CA LEU A 47 30.05 2.94 7.47
C LEU A 47 31.21 3.55 6.67
N LEU A 48 32.41 3.63 7.25
CA LEU A 48 33.60 4.16 6.57
C LEU A 48 34.17 3.18 5.55
N GLU A 49 34.17 1.88 5.84
CA GLU A 49 34.58 0.84 4.89
C GLU A 49 33.62 0.79 3.70
N LEU A 50 32.31 0.82 3.96
CA LEU A 50 31.28 0.83 2.93
C LEU A 50 31.24 2.15 2.13
N GLU A 51 31.60 3.30 2.72
CA GLU A 51 31.81 4.57 1.97
C GLU A 51 32.88 4.36 0.88
N THR A 52 34.04 3.79 1.24
CA THR A 52 35.14 3.63 0.29
C THR A 52 34.84 2.67 -0.85
N GLU A 53 34.03 1.64 -0.57
CA GLU A 53 33.56 0.69 -1.59
C GLU A 53 32.46 1.32 -2.47
N SER A 54 31.62 2.16 -1.87
CA SER A 54 30.48 2.78 -2.54
C SER A 54 30.84 4.04 -3.34
N ASP A 55 31.89 4.81 -3.02
CA ASP A 55 32.23 6.06 -3.75
C ASP A 55 32.41 5.86 -5.28
N THR A 56 32.90 4.69 -5.70
CA THR A 56 33.02 4.31 -7.11
C THR A 56 31.68 3.98 -7.79
N ILE A 57 30.68 3.61 -7.00
CA ILE A 57 29.32 3.21 -7.40
C ILE A 57 28.36 4.40 -7.30
N LEU A 58 28.43 5.18 -6.22
CA LEU A 58 27.60 6.35 -5.93
C LEU A 58 27.89 7.51 -6.90
N SER A 59 29.12 7.65 -7.37
CA SER A 59 29.50 8.71 -8.33
C SER A 59 28.90 8.53 -9.72
N LYS A 60 28.40 7.32 -10.06
CA LYS A 60 27.76 7.05 -11.35
C LYS A 60 26.29 7.45 -11.39
N ASP A 61 25.60 7.52 -10.25
CA ASP A 61 24.16 7.83 -10.18
C ASP A 61 23.94 9.28 -9.67
N PRO A 62 23.34 10.18 -10.48
CA PRO A 62 23.04 11.55 -10.06
C PRO A 62 22.21 11.64 -8.77
N TYR A 63 21.35 10.65 -8.53
CA TYR A 63 20.46 10.59 -7.37
C TYR A 63 21.19 10.20 -6.07
N LEU A 64 22.44 9.75 -6.14
CA LEU A 64 23.25 9.35 -4.98
C LEU A 64 24.27 10.43 -4.56
N SER A 65 24.30 11.56 -5.25
CA SER A 65 25.18 12.70 -4.92
C SER A 65 24.93 13.26 -3.52
N THR A 66 23.67 13.36 -3.10
CA THR A 66 23.28 13.76 -1.73
C THR A 66 23.78 12.76 -0.69
N LEU A 67 23.71 11.46 -1.00
CA LEU A 67 24.21 10.40 -0.12
C LEU A 67 25.73 10.51 0.07
N SER A 68 26.48 10.73 -1.01
CA SER A 68 27.93 10.96 -0.95
C SER A 68 28.26 12.17 -0.07
N GLN A 69 27.55 13.29 -0.21
CA GLN A 69 27.74 14.46 0.66
C GLN A 69 27.49 14.14 2.15
N HIS A 70 26.46 13.35 2.46
CA HIS A 70 26.19 12.92 3.83
C HIS A 70 27.28 11.99 4.38
N LEU A 71 27.84 11.09 3.57
CA LEU A 71 28.95 10.22 3.96
C LEU A 71 30.24 11.03 4.22
N THR A 72 30.59 11.96 3.34
CA THR A 72 31.75 12.84 3.55
C THR A 72 31.59 13.69 4.82
N LYS A 73 30.37 14.17 5.07
CA LYS A 73 30.04 14.92 6.30
C LYS A 73 30.17 14.03 7.53
N LEU A 74 29.67 12.79 7.48
CA LEU A 74 29.82 11.82 8.57
C LEU A 74 31.30 11.58 8.89
N LYS A 75 32.12 11.33 7.87
CA LYS A 75 33.57 11.15 8.01
C LYS A 75 34.23 12.34 8.69
N SER A 76 33.93 13.55 8.25
CA SER A 76 34.48 14.77 8.88
C SER A 76 34.09 14.92 10.36
N LEU A 77 32.86 14.54 10.72
CA LEU A 77 32.38 14.57 12.10
C LEU A 77 33.06 13.51 12.97
N VAL A 78 33.28 12.31 12.42
CA VAL A 78 34.00 11.22 13.09
C VAL A 78 35.48 11.58 13.30
N ASP A 79 36.15 12.14 12.29
CA ASP A 79 37.54 12.59 12.39
C ASP A 79 37.69 13.69 13.46
N THR A 80 36.73 14.61 13.51
CA THR A 80 36.70 15.68 14.53
C THR A 80 36.48 15.10 15.92
N LEU A 81 35.59 14.10 16.04
CA LEU A 81 35.33 13.39 17.29
C LEU A 81 36.59 12.65 17.79
N GLN A 82 37.34 12.01 16.89
CA GLN A 82 38.58 11.31 17.22
C GLN A 82 39.70 12.26 17.65
N LYS A 83 39.77 13.46 17.08
CA LYS A 83 40.76 14.49 17.45
C LYS A 83 40.46 15.18 18.78
N CYS A 84 39.22 15.11 19.28
CA CYS A 84 38.84 15.63 20.59
C CYS A 84 39.32 14.70 21.73
N CYS A 85 40.63 14.65 21.99
CA CYS A 85 41.23 13.83 23.06
C CYS A 85 41.33 14.52 24.43
N ASP A 86 41.05 15.82 24.54
CA ASP A 86 41.22 16.56 25.80
C ASP A 86 40.09 16.27 26.82
N HIS A 87 40.40 16.19 28.11
CA HIS A 87 39.46 15.87 29.19
C HIS A 87 38.77 17.10 29.83
N GLY A 88 38.59 18.19 29.08
CA GLY A 88 37.93 19.40 29.56
C GLY A 88 36.39 19.38 29.52
N LEU A 89 35.73 20.20 30.34
CA LEU A 89 34.27 20.40 30.25
C LEU A 89 33.82 20.90 28.86
N ARG A 90 34.67 21.71 28.19
CA ARG A 90 34.43 22.20 26.83
C ARG A 90 34.48 21.08 25.79
N SER A 91 35.42 20.14 25.91
CA SER A 91 35.49 18.98 25.00
C SER A 91 34.35 18.00 25.27
N PHE A 92 33.89 17.86 26.51
CA PHE A 92 32.70 17.06 26.84
C PHE A 92 31.42 17.57 26.16
N LEU A 93 31.15 18.88 26.22
CA LEU A 93 30.01 19.48 25.53
C LEU A 93 30.14 19.37 24.00
N THR A 94 31.34 19.60 23.47
CA THR A 94 31.64 19.44 22.04
C THR A 94 31.40 18.01 21.57
N ARG A 95 31.80 17.01 22.36
CA ARG A 95 31.60 15.58 22.08
C ARG A 95 30.12 15.21 21.99
N ARG A 96 29.28 15.73 22.90
CA ARG A 96 27.82 15.49 22.88
C ARG A 96 27.16 16.08 21.64
N VAL A 97 27.54 17.31 21.26
CA VAL A 97 27.03 17.98 20.05
C VAL A 97 27.46 17.22 18.79
N LEU A 98 28.70 16.73 18.72
CA LEU A 98 29.19 15.90 17.62
C LEU A 98 28.43 14.58 17.53
N ILE A 99 28.22 13.88 18.64
CA ILE A 99 27.45 12.62 18.69
C ILE A 99 26.02 12.83 18.17
N GLN A 100 25.35 13.90 18.61
CA GLN A 100 24.00 14.21 18.13
C GLN A 100 23.98 14.57 16.64
N SER A 101 25.03 15.27 16.16
CA SER A 101 25.19 15.59 14.74
C SER A 101 25.44 14.34 13.89
N ILE A 102 26.25 13.40 14.40
CA ILE A 102 26.51 12.09 13.78
C ILE A 102 25.21 11.28 13.68
N SER A 103 24.45 11.18 14.78
CA SER A 103 23.14 10.52 14.79
C SER A 103 22.17 11.15 13.78
N ARG A 104 22.13 12.49 13.67
CA ARG A 104 21.30 13.19 12.69
C ARG A 104 21.74 12.93 11.24
N VAL A 105 23.04 12.94 10.97
CA VAL A 105 23.58 12.65 9.64
C VAL A 105 23.32 11.19 9.27
N ALA A 106 23.44 10.25 10.21
CA ALA A 106 23.04 8.86 10.00
C ALA A 106 21.55 8.75 9.66
N GLY A 107 20.66 9.43 10.40
CA GLY A 107 19.24 9.53 10.04
C GLY A 107 19.02 10.00 8.59
N SER A 108 19.78 10.99 8.16
CA SER A 108 19.72 11.54 6.79
C SER A 108 20.25 10.55 5.73
N ILE A 109 21.32 9.82 6.03
CA ILE A 109 21.85 8.72 5.20
C ILE A 109 20.79 7.63 5.04
N GLY A 110 20.17 7.19 6.13
CA GLY A 110 19.14 6.15 6.12
C GLY A 110 17.92 6.53 5.29
N SER A 111 17.47 7.79 5.39
CA SER A 111 16.35 8.29 4.57
C SER A 111 16.69 8.42 3.08
N GLU A 112 17.91 8.84 2.75
CA GLU A 112 18.33 8.99 1.35
C GLU A 112 18.45 7.64 0.66
N ILE A 113 19.02 6.65 1.36
CA ILE A 113 19.09 5.27 0.88
C ILE A 113 17.69 4.70 0.65
N GLN A 114 16.77 4.91 1.60
CA GLN A 114 15.38 4.46 1.44
C GLN A 114 14.71 5.11 0.23
N ALA A 115 14.89 6.43 0.05
CA ALA A 115 14.33 7.15 -1.11
C ALA A 115 14.86 6.63 -2.45
N TRP A 116 16.14 6.23 -2.51
CA TRP A 116 16.72 5.63 -3.70
C TRP A 116 16.15 4.23 -3.98
N ILE A 117 16.04 3.38 -2.95
CA ILE A 117 15.43 2.03 -3.06
C ILE A 117 13.99 2.15 -3.56
N ASP A 118 13.23 3.09 -2.97
CA ASP A 118 11.84 3.37 -3.34
C ASP A 118 11.73 3.79 -4.82
N ARG A 119 12.62 4.69 -5.29
CA ARG A 119 12.67 5.12 -6.70
C ARG A 119 12.96 3.95 -7.64
N LYS A 120 13.94 3.09 -7.30
CA LYS A 120 14.31 1.93 -8.12
C LYS A 120 13.22 0.86 -8.14
N SER A 121 12.52 0.65 -7.03
CA SER A 121 11.36 -0.24 -6.97
C SER A 121 10.26 0.22 -7.93
N ILE A 122 9.99 1.54 -7.98
CA ILE A 122 9.02 2.12 -8.91
C ILE A 122 9.49 1.98 -10.36
N GLU A 123 10.75 2.30 -10.68
CA GLU A 123 11.29 2.14 -12.04
C GLU A 123 11.18 0.70 -12.54
N SER A 124 11.52 -0.27 -11.68
CA SER A 124 11.39 -1.70 -12.01
C SER A 124 9.94 -2.11 -12.24
N LEU A 125 9.02 -1.61 -11.41
CA LEU A 125 7.59 -1.88 -11.56
C LEU A 125 7.06 -1.28 -12.88
N ILE A 126 7.37 -0.02 -13.17
CA ILE A 126 6.98 0.65 -14.41
C ILE A 126 7.46 -0.12 -15.64
N LYS A 127 8.71 -0.56 -15.60
CA LYS A 127 9.28 -1.36 -16.68
C LYS A 127 8.52 -2.66 -16.88
N GLY A 128 8.23 -3.39 -15.80
CA GLY A 128 7.44 -4.61 -15.85
C GLY A 128 6.02 -4.39 -16.40
N LEU A 129 5.38 -3.26 -16.05
CA LEU A 129 4.03 -2.92 -16.50
C LEU A 129 3.98 -2.46 -17.96
N ASN A 130 5.01 -1.76 -18.45
CA ASN A 130 5.05 -1.25 -19.83
C ASN A 130 5.54 -2.30 -20.85
N GLU A 131 6.21 -3.36 -20.41
CA GLU A 131 6.69 -4.47 -21.27
C GLU A 131 6.04 -5.83 -20.90
N PRO A 132 4.69 -5.94 -20.89
CA PRO A 132 3.99 -7.14 -20.42
C PRO A 132 4.21 -8.37 -21.32
N LEU A 133 4.69 -8.18 -22.55
CA LEU A 133 4.95 -9.28 -23.50
C LEU A 133 6.19 -10.13 -23.16
N GLN A 134 7.02 -9.73 -22.19
CA GLN A 134 8.25 -10.46 -21.82
C GLN A 134 8.35 -10.86 -20.34
N THR A 135 7.45 -10.39 -19.48
CA THR A 135 7.52 -10.64 -18.04
C THR A 135 6.48 -11.69 -17.67
N GLU A 136 6.88 -12.76 -16.99
CA GLU A 136 5.94 -13.77 -16.48
C GLU A 136 4.99 -13.11 -15.46
N GLU A 137 3.72 -13.52 -15.44
CA GLU A 137 2.70 -12.92 -14.56
C GLU A 137 3.13 -12.97 -13.08
N ASP A 138 3.79 -14.06 -12.67
CA ASP A 138 4.30 -14.26 -11.31
C ASP A 138 5.41 -13.25 -10.96
N ASP A 139 6.27 -12.90 -11.91
CA ASP A 139 7.32 -11.88 -11.71
C ASP A 139 6.68 -10.50 -11.50
N LEU A 140 5.64 -10.17 -12.27
CA LEU A 140 4.94 -8.90 -12.16
C LEU A 140 4.15 -8.81 -10.83
N VAL A 141 3.49 -9.91 -10.43
CA VAL A 141 2.84 -10.01 -9.12
C VAL A 141 3.87 -9.85 -7.99
N SER A 142 5.07 -10.43 -8.13
CA SER A 142 6.13 -10.27 -7.13
C SER A 142 6.61 -8.81 -7.00
N LEU A 143 6.77 -8.09 -8.12
CA LEU A 143 7.13 -6.67 -8.12
C LEU A 143 6.04 -5.81 -7.49
N LEU A 144 4.79 -6.16 -7.75
CA LEU A 144 3.61 -5.50 -7.20
C LEU A 144 3.47 -5.73 -5.70
N SER A 145 3.69 -6.94 -5.20
CA SER A 145 3.74 -7.23 -3.75
C SER A 145 4.91 -6.52 -3.06
N GLN A 146 6.07 -6.44 -3.71
CA GLN A 146 7.19 -5.64 -3.18
C GLN A 146 6.81 -4.16 -3.08
N PHE A 147 6.12 -3.62 -4.09
CA PHE A 147 5.63 -2.24 -4.05
C PHE A 147 4.61 -2.03 -2.92
N GLU A 148 3.65 -2.96 -2.75
CA GLU A 148 2.68 -2.95 -1.65
C GLU A 148 3.34 -2.90 -0.27
N ASP A 149 4.32 -3.78 -0.03
CA ASP A 149 5.09 -3.81 1.21
C ASP A 149 5.80 -2.47 1.46
N ARG A 150 6.36 -1.87 0.40
CA ARG A 150 7.05 -0.56 0.49
C ARG A 150 6.09 0.58 0.80
N VAL A 151 4.92 0.59 0.16
CA VAL A 151 3.86 1.58 0.45
C VAL A 151 3.43 1.47 1.92
N SER A 152 3.26 0.24 2.41
CA SER A 152 2.85 -0.06 3.79
C SER A 152 3.90 0.32 4.84
N GLN A 153 5.19 0.24 4.51
CA GLN A 153 6.31 0.63 5.39
C GLN A 153 6.50 2.15 5.52
N GLY A 154 5.61 2.96 4.93
CA GLY A 154 5.65 4.41 5.06
C GLY A 154 6.58 5.03 4.02
N PHE A 155 6.18 4.90 2.76
CA PHE A 155 6.72 5.55 1.56
C PHE A 155 6.74 7.09 1.69
N ASN A 156 7.64 7.60 2.53
CA ASN A 156 7.54 8.92 3.13
C ASN A 156 8.09 10.09 2.29
N PRO A 157 9.09 9.92 1.39
CA PRO A 157 9.57 11.05 0.59
C PRO A 157 8.77 11.26 -0.71
N LEU A 158 8.36 10.21 -1.41
CA LEU A 158 7.72 10.31 -2.73
C LEU A 158 6.25 10.75 -2.65
N ILE A 159 5.49 10.30 -1.63
CA ILE A 159 4.14 10.80 -1.35
C ILE A 159 4.17 12.27 -0.93
N ARG A 160 5.26 12.71 -0.25
CA ARG A 160 5.40 14.07 0.27
C ARG A 160 5.97 15.06 -0.76
N PHE A 161 6.84 14.60 -1.64
CA PHE A 161 7.41 15.41 -2.73
C PHE A 161 6.46 15.53 -3.92
N ASN A 162 5.51 14.61 -4.07
CA ASN A 162 4.64 14.54 -5.24
C ASN A 162 3.20 14.13 -4.92
N LYS A 163 2.63 14.71 -3.87
CA LYS A 163 1.17 14.68 -3.65
C LYS A 163 0.39 15.17 -4.89
N ASP A 164 1.03 15.96 -5.75
CA ASP A 164 0.42 16.53 -6.95
C ASP A 164 0.94 15.97 -8.30
N VAL A 165 2.09 15.26 -8.37
CA VAL A 165 2.59 14.72 -9.66
C VAL A 165 2.72 13.20 -9.72
N PHE A 166 2.81 12.50 -8.59
CA PHE A 166 2.71 11.03 -8.55
C PHE A 166 1.25 10.58 -8.47
N ALA A 167 0.39 11.36 -7.81
CA ALA A 167 -1.03 11.03 -7.64
C ALA A 167 -1.91 11.41 -8.85
N GLY A 168 -1.42 12.22 -9.79
CA GLY A 168 -2.30 12.87 -10.78
C GLY A 168 -2.21 12.43 -12.24
N GLN A 169 -1.03 12.08 -12.79
CA GLN A 169 -0.92 11.97 -14.26
C GLN A 169 0.11 10.98 -14.85
N VAL A 170 1.18 10.57 -14.14
CA VAL A 170 2.29 9.88 -14.83
C VAL A 170 2.37 8.37 -14.58
N LEU A 171 1.87 7.86 -13.44
CA LEU A 171 2.11 6.47 -13.04
C LEU A 171 0.87 5.68 -12.59
N MET A 172 -0.10 6.33 -11.95
CA MET A 172 -1.22 5.60 -11.35
C MET A 172 -2.22 5.08 -12.40
N GLY A 173 -2.60 5.89 -13.39
CA GLY A 173 -3.49 5.43 -14.47
C GLY A 173 -2.97 4.20 -15.23
N PRO A 174 -1.76 4.23 -15.81
CA PRO A 174 -1.18 3.06 -16.48
C PRO A 174 -1.03 1.85 -15.56
N LEU A 175 -0.65 2.04 -14.30
CA LEU A 175 -0.56 0.97 -13.29
C LEU A 175 -1.93 0.33 -13.03
N ILE A 176 -2.95 1.14 -12.78
CA ILE A 176 -4.32 0.65 -12.54
C ILE A 176 -4.82 -0.08 -13.80
N HIS A 177 -4.64 0.52 -14.97
CA HIS A 177 -5.05 -0.08 -16.24
C HIS A 177 -4.37 -1.44 -16.45
N ALA A 178 -3.07 -1.54 -16.18
CA ALA A 178 -2.34 -2.80 -16.27
C ALA A 178 -2.85 -3.81 -15.24
N LEU A 179 -3.01 -3.43 -13.97
CA LEU A 179 -3.53 -4.31 -12.91
C LEU A 179 -4.91 -4.88 -13.24
N VAL A 180 -5.81 -4.03 -13.72
CA VAL A 180 -7.18 -4.42 -14.09
C VAL A 180 -7.18 -5.21 -15.41
N SER A 181 -6.26 -4.91 -16.34
CA SER A 181 -6.16 -5.61 -17.62
C SER A 181 -5.47 -6.96 -17.57
N MET A 182 -4.53 -7.16 -16.64
CA MET A 182 -3.94 -8.47 -16.38
C MET A 182 -5.00 -9.50 -16.02
N ALA A 183 -6.09 -9.07 -15.37
CA ALA A 183 -7.14 -9.97 -14.91
C ALA A 183 -6.54 -11.24 -14.25
N SER A 184 -5.59 -11.03 -13.31
CA SER A 184 -5.07 -12.06 -12.40
C SER A 184 -5.53 -11.79 -10.95
N TRP A 185 -5.73 -12.84 -10.16
CA TRP A 185 -6.19 -12.68 -8.77
C TRP A 185 -5.16 -11.92 -7.92
N GLY A 186 -3.86 -12.11 -8.22
CA GLY A 186 -2.75 -11.41 -7.58
C GLY A 186 -2.76 -9.92 -7.91
N SER A 187 -3.02 -9.53 -9.16
CA SER A 187 -3.10 -8.12 -9.54
C SER A 187 -4.28 -7.42 -8.88
N MET A 188 -5.44 -8.08 -8.79
CA MET A 188 -6.61 -7.53 -8.12
C MET A 188 -6.41 -7.38 -6.60
N LYS A 189 -5.74 -8.35 -5.98
CA LYS A 189 -5.38 -8.26 -4.56
C LYS A 189 -4.46 -7.07 -4.29
N VAL A 190 -3.45 -6.86 -5.15
CA VAL A 190 -2.57 -5.70 -5.04
C VAL A 190 -3.35 -4.40 -5.23
N LEU A 191 -4.26 -4.34 -6.22
CA LEU A 191 -5.13 -3.18 -6.41
C LEU A 191 -5.94 -2.87 -5.13
N CYS A 192 -6.53 -3.89 -4.50
CA CYS A 192 -7.27 -3.77 -3.24
C CYS A 192 -6.39 -3.19 -2.12
N SER A 193 -5.17 -3.70 -1.97
CA SER A 193 -4.20 -3.18 -1.00
C SER A 193 -3.78 -1.74 -1.29
N LEU A 194 -3.53 -1.39 -2.56
CA LEU A 194 -3.20 -0.02 -2.94
C LEU A 194 -4.35 0.95 -2.63
N ILE A 195 -5.61 0.52 -2.78
CA ILE A 195 -6.78 1.33 -2.40
C ILE A 195 -6.76 1.61 -0.89
N LYS A 196 -6.44 0.61 -0.06
CA LYS A 196 -6.33 0.79 1.40
C LYS A 196 -5.21 1.76 1.78
N SER A 197 -4.07 1.66 1.11
CA SER A 197 -2.90 2.46 1.44
C SER A 197 -3.00 3.90 0.94
N ILE A 198 -3.47 4.10 -0.29
CA ILE A 198 -3.51 5.41 -0.95
C ILE A 198 -4.85 6.11 -0.69
N LYS A 199 -5.93 5.36 -0.48
CA LYS A 199 -7.30 5.82 -0.19
C LYS A 199 -7.94 6.55 -1.38
N SER A 200 -8.74 7.59 -1.10
CA SER A 200 -9.54 8.31 -2.09
C SER A 200 -8.77 8.75 -3.36
N PRO A 201 -7.54 9.29 -3.29
CA PRO A 201 -6.79 9.65 -4.49
C PRO A 201 -6.63 8.51 -5.51
N LEU A 202 -6.46 7.27 -5.03
CA LEU A 202 -6.39 6.13 -5.95
C LEU A 202 -7.76 5.82 -6.54
N VAL A 203 -8.81 5.86 -5.74
CA VAL A 203 -10.18 5.59 -6.20
C VAL A 203 -10.61 6.62 -7.26
N ASP A 204 -10.20 7.87 -7.10
CA ASP A 204 -10.45 8.92 -8.09
C ASP A 204 -9.77 8.62 -9.43
N GLU A 205 -8.55 8.08 -9.38
CA GLU A 205 -7.82 7.68 -10.58
C GLU A 205 -8.44 6.43 -11.24
N ILE A 206 -8.97 5.49 -10.45
CA ILE A 206 -9.72 4.34 -10.98
C ILE A 206 -10.98 4.82 -11.71
N GLU A 207 -11.68 5.82 -11.16
CA GLU A 207 -12.87 6.42 -11.76
C GLU A 207 -12.53 7.20 -13.04
N SER A 208 -11.50 8.05 -12.99
CA SER A 208 -11.10 8.90 -14.13
C SER A 208 -10.64 8.10 -15.34
N ASN A 209 -10.02 6.93 -15.11
CA ASN A 209 -9.63 5.98 -16.15
C ASN A 209 -10.78 5.06 -16.61
N GLY A 210 -11.95 5.13 -15.98
CA GLY A 210 -13.12 4.33 -16.36
C GLY A 210 -12.96 2.84 -16.08
N GLU A 211 -12.18 2.46 -15.07
CA GLU A 211 -11.89 1.06 -14.75
C GLU A 211 -12.94 0.41 -13.84
N ILE A 212 -13.79 1.21 -13.19
CA ILE A 212 -14.87 0.75 -12.29
C ILE A 212 -15.77 -0.31 -12.97
N PRO A 213 -16.26 -0.12 -14.20
CA PRO A 213 -17.06 -1.14 -14.88
C PRO A 213 -16.36 -2.48 -15.03
N LYS A 214 -15.06 -2.46 -15.35
CA LYS A 214 -14.26 -3.66 -15.53
C LYS A 214 -14.05 -4.40 -14.21
N ILE A 215 -13.79 -3.67 -13.12
CA ILE A 215 -13.72 -4.24 -11.76
C ILE A 215 -15.04 -4.93 -11.39
N ILE A 216 -16.17 -4.28 -11.67
CA ILE A 216 -17.51 -4.85 -11.41
C ILE A 216 -17.76 -6.10 -12.26
N SER A 217 -17.28 -6.13 -13.52
CA SER A 217 -17.46 -7.29 -14.41
C SER A 217 -16.80 -8.58 -13.88
N PHE A 218 -15.79 -8.47 -13.01
CA PHE A 218 -15.16 -9.64 -12.39
C PHE A 218 -16.09 -10.38 -11.41
N LEU A 219 -17.18 -9.75 -10.96
CA LEU A 219 -18.23 -10.42 -10.20
C LEU A 219 -18.97 -11.50 -11.03
N ASP A 220 -18.92 -11.42 -12.36
CA ASP A 220 -19.60 -12.38 -13.26
C ASP A 220 -18.71 -13.60 -13.60
N TYR A 221 -17.46 -13.64 -13.15
CA TYR A 221 -16.53 -14.72 -13.48
C TYR A 221 -16.99 -16.06 -12.89
N LYS A 222 -16.64 -17.19 -13.51
CA LYS A 222 -17.05 -18.52 -13.00
C LYS A 222 -16.32 -18.92 -11.73
N ASP A 223 -15.09 -18.46 -11.58
CA ASP A 223 -14.22 -18.78 -10.45
C ASP A 223 -14.65 -18.00 -9.21
N LEU A 224 -14.79 -18.71 -8.08
CA LEU A 224 -15.16 -18.12 -6.81
C LEU A 224 -14.11 -17.12 -6.30
N HIS A 225 -12.82 -17.44 -6.43
CA HIS A 225 -11.75 -16.57 -5.95
C HIS A 225 -11.79 -15.21 -6.65
N TRP A 226 -12.11 -15.19 -7.94
CA TRP A 226 -12.33 -13.97 -8.70
C TRP A 226 -13.42 -13.09 -8.12
N ARG A 227 -14.59 -13.68 -7.86
CA ARG A 227 -15.73 -12.94 -7.31
C ARG A 227 -15.45 -12.40 -5.91
N VAL A 228 -14.77 -13.18 -5.07
CA VAL A 228 -14.42 -12.76 -3.69
C VAL A 228 -13.46 -11.58 -3.73
N VAL A 229 -12.37 -11.66 -4.49
CA VAL A 229 -11.39 -10.57 -4.56
C VAL A 229 -11.98 -9.32 -5.23
N ALA A 230 -12.83 -9.49 -6.24
CA ALA A 230 -13.58 -8.38 -6.84
C ALA A 230 -14.53 -7.72 -5.84
N MET A 231 -15.24 -8.51 -5.03
CA MET A 231 -16.10 -8.01 -3.96
C MET A 231 -15.29 -7.20 -2.94
N ASP A 232 -14.14 -7.71 -2.51
CA ASP A 232 -13.26 -6.97 -1.58
C ASP A 232 -12.85 -5.63 -2.19
N CYS A 233 -12.39 -5.61 -3.44
CA CYS A 233 -12.06 -4.37 -4.15
C CYS A 233 -13.25 -3.39 -4.18
N ILE A 234 -14.45 -3.86 -4.48
CA ILE A 234 -15.67 -3.03 -4.54
C ILE A 234 -16.01 -2.44 -3.16
N LEU A 235 -15.84 -3.22 -2.08
CA LEU A 235 -16.06 -2.73 -0.72
C LEU A 235 -15.06 -1.63 -0.35
N GLU A 236 -13.79 -1.78 -0.72
CA GLU A 236 -12.77 -0.74 -0.49
C GLU A 236 -13.03 0.54 -1.32
N ILE A 237 -13.44 0.38 -2.59
CA ILE A 237 -13.89 1.51 -3.41
C ILE A 237 -15.10 2.20 -2.75
N GLY A 238 -16.04 1.42 -2.19
CA GLY A 238 -17.17 1.95 -1.43
C GLY A 238 -16.74 2.77 -0.21
N TYR A 239 -15.75 2.28 0.54
CA TYR A 239 -15.27 2.94 1.77
C TYR A 239 -14.51 4.25 1.47
N PHE A 240 -13.59 4.25 0.50
CA PHE A 240 -12.73 5.40 0.21
C PHE A 240 -13.23 6.30 -0.93
N GLY A 241 -14.17 5.83 -1.74
CA GLY A 241 -14.62 6.49 -2.96
C GLY A 241 -15.43 7.76 -2.71
N ARG A 242 -15.14 8.78 -3.52
CA ARG A 242 -15.97 9.98 -3.57
C ARG A 242 -17.24 9.73 -4.39
N LYS A 243 -18.14 10.73 -4.34
CA LYS A 243 -19.46 10.69 -4.96
C LYS A 243 -19.44 10.14 -6.39
N GLU A 244 -18.49 10.59 -7.21
CA GLU A 244 -18.35 10.23 -8.62
C GLU A 244 -18.10 8.73 -8.81
N ALA A 245 -17.19 8.15 -8.02
CA ALA A 245 -16.90 6.71 -8.06
C ALA A 245 -18.10 5.87 -7.63
N ILE A 246 -18.84 6.30 -6.60
CA ILE A 246 -20.05 5.59 -6.14
C ILE A 246 -21.16 5.69 -7.20
N GLU A 247 -21.34 6.85 -7.84
CA GLU A 247 -22.28 7.01 -8.94
C GLU A 247 -21.94 6.12 -10.14
N ALA A 248 -20.65 5.99 -10.47
CA ALA A 248 -20.19 5.08 -11.52
C ALA A 248 -20.54 3.61 -11.20
N MET A 249 -20.31 3.16 -9.95
CA MET A 249 -20.68 1.80 -9.53
C MET A 249 -22.19 1.54 -9.63
N LEU A 250 -23.02 2.50 -9.19
CA LEU A 250 -24.47 2.37 -9.25
C LEU A 250 -25.00 2.44 -10.69
N ARG A 251 -24.34 3.21 -11.57
CA ARG A 251 -24.67 3.30 -13.00
C ARG A 251 -24.38 2.01 -13.73
N GLU A 252 -23.29 1.33 -13.38
CA GLU A 252 -22.95 0.00 -13.91
C GLU A 252 -23.87 -1.12 -13.40
N GLY A 253 -24.80 -0.79 -12.49
CA GLY A 253 -25.77 -1.76 -11.98
C GLY A 253 -25.19 -2.69 -10.92
N LEU A 254 -24.20 -2.25 -10.16
CA LEU A 254 -23.58 -3.03 -9.06
C LEU A 254 -24.64 -3.70 -8.16
N ILE A 255 -25.66 -2.97 -7.73
CA ILE A 255 -26.70 -3.50 -6.82
C ILE A 255 -27.42 -4.71 -7.42
N LYS A 256 -27.71 -4.69 -8.73
CA LYS A 256 -28.34 -5.83 -9.39
C LYS A 256 -27.44 -7.06 -9.37
N LYS A 257 -26.15 -6.89 -9.63
CA LYS A 257 -25.15 -7.97 -9.58
C LYS A 257 -24.98 -8.53 -8.16
N LEU A 258 -24.94 -7.67 -7.15
CA LEU A 258 -24.89 -8.09 -5.75
C LEU A 258 -26.14 -8.89 -5.35
N MET A 259 -27.32 -8.49 -5.80
CA MET A 259 -28.55 -9.26 -5.58
C MET A 259 -28.50 -10.64 -6.25
N GLU A 260 -27.95 -10.72 -7.46
CA GLU A 260 -27.75 -12.01 -8.16
C GLU A 260 -26.76 -12.92 -7.43
N LEU A 261 -25.68 -12.36 -6.88
CA LEU A 261 -24.71 -13.10 -6.06
C LEU A 261 -25.27 -13.55 -4.72
N GLN A 262 -26.03 -12.69 -4.03
CA GLN A 262 -26.70 -13.02 -2.78
C GLN A 262 -27.74 -14.14 -2.96
N ARG A 263 -28.36 -14.26 -4.14
CA ARG A 263 -29.25 -15.38 -4.47
C ARG A 263 -28.54 -16.69 -4.83
N SER A 264 -27.24 -16.67 -5.05
CA SER A 264 -26.49 -17.89 -5.43
C SER A 264 -26.28 -18.81 -4.23
N GLU A 265 -25.93 -20.07 -4.47
CA GLU A 265 -25.63 -21.08 -3.41
C GLU A 265 -24.58 -20.59 -2.40
N LEU A 266 -23.75 -19.60 -2.77
CA LEU A 266 -22.70 -19.00 -1.95
C LEU A 266 -23.15 -17.71 -1.23
N GLY A 267 -24.44 -17.40 -1.30
CA GLY A 267 -25.11 -16.25 -0.69
C GLY A 267 -26.27 -16.63 0.23
N GLU A 268 -26.51 -17.93 0.50
CA GLU A 268 -27.61 -18.39 1.37
C GLU A 268 -27.62 -17.69 2.74
N ASP A 269 -28.83 -17.42 3.21
CA ASP A 269 -29.17 -16.51 4.32
C ASP A 269 -28.50 -16.88 5.66
N LEU A 270 -28.33 -15.85 6.50
CA LEU A 270 -27.91 -15.90 7.91
C LEU A 270 -28.80 -16.77 8.84
N ILE A 271 -29.83 -17.44 8.31
CA ILE A 271 -30.80 -18.23 9.09
C ILE A 271 -30.15 -19.48 9.71
N ASP A 272 -29.02 -19.96 9.17
CA ASP A 272 -28.28 -21.11 9.73
C ASP A 272 -27.30 -20.75 10.87
N MET A 273 -27.23 -19.47 11.30
CA MET A 273 -26.55 -19.09 12.56
C MET A 273 -27.40 -19.43 13.80
N GLY A 274 -27.86 -20.69 13.88
CA GLY A 274 -28.53 -21.21 15.06
C GLY A 274 -27.64 -21.09 16.31
N MET A 275 -28.08 -20.24 17.24
CA MET A 275 -27.90 -20.34 18.69
C MET A 275 -26.47 -20.63 19.21
N PHE A 276 -25.58 -19.63 19.18
CA PHE A 276 -24.39 -19.62 20.03
C PHE A 276 -24.50 -18.49 21.05
N ASP A 277 -24.66 -18.87 22.33
CA ASP A 277 -24.88 -17.95 23.46
C ASP A 277 -23.60 -17.21 23.92
N ASP A 278 -22.44 -17.47 23.31
CA ASP A 278 -21.15 -16.90 23.71
C ASP A 278 -20.53 -15.96 22.66
N GLU A 279 -20.26 -14.71 23.06
CA GLU A 279 -19.66 -13.64 22.22
C GLU A 279 -18.28 -14.01 21.60
N LYS A 280 -17.52 -14.90 22.25
CA LYS A 280 -16.21 -15.38 21.74
C LYS A 280 -16.34 -16.44 20.65
N GLU A 281 -17.44 -17.20 20.63
CA GLU A 281 -17.72 -18.18 19.58
C GLU A 281 -18.37 -17.53 18.36
N ARG A 282 -19.16 -16.45 18.56
CA ARG A 282 -19.69 -15.60 17.49
C ARG A 282 -18.62 -15.11 16.52
N GLY A 283 -17.53 -14.51 17.00
CA GLY A 283 -16.48 -13.99 16.11
C GLY A 283 -15.71 -15.07 15.33
N LYS A 284 -15.66 -16.32 15.84
CA LYS A 284 -15.07 -17.45 15.10
C LYS A 284 -16.06 -18.10 14.13
N GLY A 285 -17.35 -18.13 14.49
CA GLY A 285 -18.46 -18.59 13.66
C GLY A 285 -18.70 -17.66 12.47
N GLU A 286 -18.74 -16.35 12.69
CA GLU A 286 -18.89 -15.32 11.66
C GLU A 286 -17.77 -15.39 10.61
N LYS A 287 -16.52 -15.60 11.05
CA LYS A 287 -15.38 -15.72 10.14
C LYS A 287 -15.46 -16.98 9.27
N LYS A 288 -15.81 -18.13 9.86
CA LYS A 288 -16.04 -19.40 9.14
C LYS A 288 -17.26 -19.35 8.22
N PHE A 289 -18.33 -18.66 8.64
CA PHE A 289 -19.55 -18.50 7.86
C PHE A 289 -19.33 -17.57 6.67
N SER A 290 -18.57 -16.48 6.85
CA SER A 290 -18.19 -15.58 5.76
C SER A 290 -17.21 -16.23 4.77
N GLU A 291 -16.36 -17.16 5.23
CA GLU A 291 -15.53 -18.00 4.36
C GLU A 291 -16.37 -19.03 3.56
N SER A 292 -17.51 -19.48 4.10
CA SER A 292 -18.41 -20.45 3.46
C SER A 292 -19.45 -19.79 2.55
N HIS A 293 -19.90 -18.57 2.88
CA HIS A 293 -20.89 -17.78 2.16
C HIS A 293 -20.36 -16.35 1.92
N PRO A 294 -19.39 -16.19 1.00
CA PRO A 294 -18.70 -14.91 0.80
C PRO A 294 -19.60 -13.77 0.31
N PHE A 295 -20.78 -14.10 -0.25
CA PHE A 295 -21.74 -13.11 -0.77
C PHE A 295 -22.97 -12.93 0.11
N ALA A 296 -23.02 -13.58 1.28
CA ALA A 296 -24.09 -13.36 2.25
C ALA A 296 -24.17 -11.88 2.65
N SER A 297 -25.39 -11.34 2.57
CA SER A 297 -25.72 -9.93 2.86
C SER A 297 -24.77 -8.93 2.17
N CYS A 298 -24.24 -9.25 0.99
CA CYS A 298 -23.23 -8.43 0.31
C CYS A 298 -23.74 -7.02 -0.05
N VAL A 299 -25.05 -6.88 -0.31
CA VAL A 299 -25.71 -5.58 -0.51
C VAL A 299 -25.67 -4.75 0.78
N ALA A 300 -25.97 -5.36 1.92
CA ALA A 300 -25.90 -4.69 3.22
C ALA A 300 -24.47 -4.32 3.58
N ARG A 301 -23.50 -5.23 3.38
CA ARG A 301 -22.07 -4.95 3.58
C ARG A 301 -21.62 -3.75 2.75
N PHE A 302 -21.99 -3.68 1.48
CA PHE A 302 -21.68 -2.52 0.63
C PHE A 302 -22.32 -1.23 1.16
N ALA A 303 -23.60 -1.27 1.55
CA ALA A 303 -24.28 -0.11 2.12
C ALA A 303 -23.62 0.39 3.42
N VAL A 304 -23.16 -0.53 4.28
CA VAL A 304 -22.42 -0.21 5.50
C VAL A 304 -21.10 0.49 5.17
N GLN A 305 -20.33 -0.01 4.18
CA GLN A 305 -19.08 0.64 3.78
C GLN A 305 -19.29 2.09 3.33
N LEU A 306 -20.37 2.39 2.62
CA LEU A 306 -20.70 3.77 2.25
C LEU A 306 -21.03 4.66 3.47
N GLU A 307 -21.63 4.07 4.51
CA GLU A 307 -22.03 4.82 5.71
C GLU A 307 -20.86 5.09 6.67
N VAL A 308 -19.99 4.09 6.88
CA VAL A 308 -18.80 4.23 7.75
C VAL A 308 -17.58 4.80 7.02
N GLY A 309 -17.60 4.78 5.68
CA GLY A 309 -16.49 5.14 4.81
C GLY A 309 -16.03 6.60 4.89
N GLU A 310 -14.77 6.82 4.52
CA GLU A 310 -14.10 8.13 4.57
C GLU A 310 -14.44 9.03 3.36
N GLY A 311 -14.89 8.47 2.24
CA GLY A 311 -15.00 9.18 0.96
C GLY A 311 -16.22 10.10 0.80
N LEU A 312 -17.33 9.81 1.48
CA LEU A 312 -18.62 10.50 1.30
C LEU A 312 -18.97 11.46 2.43
N ARG A 313 -19.60 12.58 2.07
CA ARG A 313 -20.21 13.51 3.04
C ARG A 313 -21.51 12.96 3.61
N GLN A 314 -21.89 13.39 4.80
CA GLN A 314 -23.12 12.91 5.47
C GLN A 314 -24.40 13.02 4.63
N ARG A 315 -24.53 14.07 3.80
CA ARG A 315 -25.67 14.24 2.89
C ARG A 315 -25.65 13.22 1.75
N GLU A 316 -24.47 12.94 1.21
CA GLU A 316 -24.27 11.98 0.13
C GLU A 316 -24.53 10.55 0.61
N ARG A 317 -24.04 10.19 1.81
CA ARG A 317 -24.32 8.89 2.46
C ARG A 317 -25.83 8.61 2.54
N ARG A 318 -26.60 9.60 3.00
CA ARG A 318 -28.07 9.50 3.08
C ARG A 318 -28.72 9.35 1.70
N ALA A 319 -28.24 10.10 0.72
CA ALA A 319 -28.77 10.03 -0.65
C ALA A 319 -28.49 8.67 -1.30
N PHE A 320 -27.26 8.18 -1.21
CA PHE A 320 -26.89 6.86 -1.74
C PHE A 320 -27.60 5.73 -1.02
N LYS A 321 -27.84 5.82 0.30
CA LYS A 321 -28.65 4.85 1.03
C LYS A 321 -30.06 4.73 0.43
N GLN A 322 -30.74 5.85 0.16
CA GLN A 322 -32.05 5.83 -0.49
C GLN A 322 -31.99 5.25 -1.91
N GLU A 323 -30.94 5.59 -2.64
CA GLU A 323 -30.77 5.14 -4.01
C GLU A 323 -30.45 3.64 -4.11
N ILE A 324 -29.71 3.08 -3.13
CA ILE A 324 -29.50 1.63 -2.99
C ILE A 324 -30.84 0.95 -2.69
N LEU A 325 -31.61 1.44 -1.72
CA LEU A 325 -32.92 0.87 -1.37
C LEU A 325 -33.87 0.85 -2.57
N LYS A 326 -33.84 1.89 -3.40
CA LYS A 326 -34.61 1.94 -4.64
C LYS A 326 -34.17 0.84 -5.62
N ARG A 327 -32.86 0.72 -5.89
CA ARG A 327 -32.32 -0.31 -6.78
C ARG A 327 -32.54 -1.73 -6.28
N VAL A 328 -32.51 -1.96 -4.96
CA VAL A 328 -32.86 -3.25 -4.35
C VAL A 328 -34.29 -3.62 -4.71
N ARG A 329 -35.26 -2.72 -4.52
CA ARG A 329 -36.66 -2.99 -4.90
C ARG A 329 -36.84 -3.31 -6.37
N GLU A 330 -36.07 -2.65 -7.25
CA GLU A 330 -36.10 -2.88 -8.69
C GLU A 330 -35.48 -4.23 -9.09
N ALA A 331 -34.55 -4.76 -8.28
CA ALA A 331 -33.80 -5.99 -8.58
C ALA A 331 -34.32 -7.24 -7.86
N CYS A 332 -35.18 -7.10 -6.84
CA CYS A 332 -35.81 -8.22 -6.14
C CYS A 332 -36.86 -8.92 -7.01
N VAL A 333 -36.98 -10.23 -6.83
CA VAL A 333 -37.96 -11.07 -7.54
C VAL A 333 -39.26 -11.20 -6.74
N SER A 334 -39.22 -10.96 -5.43
CA SER A 334 -40.39 -11.01 -4.54
C SER A 334 -40.38 -9.91 -3.47
N ASP A 335 -41.57 -9.57 -2.97
CA ASP A 335 -41.74 -8.60 -1.87
C ASP A 335 -41.10 -9.11 -0.57
N ALA A 336 -41.05 -10.42 -0.35
CA ALA A 336 -40.41 -11.04 0.82
C ALA A 336 -38.88 -10.85 0.79
N GLU A 337 -38.25 -11.16 -0.34
CA GLU A 337 -36.82 -10.91 -0.57
C GLU A 337 -36.48 -9.42 -0.40
N ALA A 338 -37.30 -8.54 -0.99
CA ALA A 338 -37.13 -7.10 -0.85
C ALA A 338 -37.21 -6.66 0.62
N ALA A 339 -38.18 -7.18 1.39
CA ALA A 339 -38.33 -6.85 2.80
C ALA A 339 -37.10 -7.28 3.62
N THR A 340 -36.58 -8.50 3.39
CA THR A 340 -35.39 -9.02 4.08
C THR A 340 -34.16 -8.16 3.78
N VAL A 341 -33.82 -7.95 2.51
CA VAL A 341 -32.62 -7.19 2.14
C VAL A 341 -32.72 -5.72 2.56
N ILE A 342 -33.90 -5.10 2.43
CA ILE A 342 -34.13 -3.73 2.92
C ILE A 342 -33.93 -3.66 4.43
N ALA A 343 -34.44 -4.64 5.18
CA ALA A 343 -34.22 -4.70 6.62
C ALA A 343 -32.73 -4.80 6.93
N GLU A 344 -31.98 -5.72 6.30
CA GLU A 344 -30.53 -5.86 6.49
C GLU A 344 -29.79 -4.55 6.21
N VAL A 345 -30.09 -3.87 5.10
CA VAL A 345 -29.47 -2.59 4.75
C VAL A 345 -29.80 -1.51 5.78
N LEU A 346 -31.03 -1.46 6.28
CA LEU A 346 -31.43 -0.46 7.28
C LEU A 346 -30.80 -0.74 8.66
N TRP A 347 -30.80 -2.00 9.11
CA TRP A 347 -30.31 -2.42 10.43
C TRP A 347 -28.78 -2.49 10.49
N GLY A 348 -28.13 -3.06 9.47
CA GLY A 348 -26.67 -3.12 9.41
C GLY A 348 -26.02 -1.74 9.29
N SER A 349 -26.75 -0.79 8.71
CA SER A 349 -26.35 0.61 8.53
C SER A 349 -27.05 1.53 9.56
N SER A 350 -27.19 1.08 10.82
CA SER A 350 -27.69 1.90 11.92
C SER A 350 -26.52 2.22 12.87
N PRO A 351 -26.35 3.50 13.28
CA PRO A 351 -25.20 3.93 14.07
C PRO A 351 -25.14 3.34 15.49
#